data_AF-A0AA42N877-F1
#
_entry.id   AF-A0AA42N877-F1
#
_cell.length_a   1.000
_cell.length_b   1.000
_cell.length_c   1.000
_cell.angle_alpha   90.00
_cell.angle_beta   90.00
_cell.angle_gamma   90.00
#
_symmetry.space_group_name_H-M   'P 1'
#
loop_
_entity.id
_entity.type
_entity.pdbx_description
1 polymer ?
#
loop_
_entity_poly.entity_id
_entity_poly.type
_entity_poly.pdbx_seq_one_letter_code
_entity_poly.pdbx_strand_id
1 'polypeptide(L)'
;MCTTLIVPGLNGSDEGHWQRHWLLDDPGARLVDQDNWQCPVLEDWVDRLEAALVTVESAYIVAHSLGCLLVANMTSRASSAKIKGALLVAPAHLDRVEAMHPCIVRFGAFPRQTLAFPSLVVGSTNDPYMSPEELEQTAASWGSDLVNLGATGHINIAAGFGRWPEGYALLMRLKAATGSELAPGRSGMRGLPPVQGAHLLGDAGTL
;
A
#
# COMPACT_ATOMS: atom_id res chain seq x y z
N MET A 1 17.21 -2.38 -11.14
CA MET A 1 15.96 -3.20 -11.11
C MET A 1 15.18 -2.84 -9.84
N CYS A 2 13.85 -2.82 -9.87
CA CYS A 2 13.05 -2.45 -8.69
C CYS A 2 12.79 -3.67 -7.80
N THR A 3 13.20 -3.60 -6.53
CA THR A 3 13.07 -4.68 -5.54
C THR A 3 11.69 -4.64 -4.88
N THR A 4 11.11 -5.79 -4.56
CA THR A 4 9.94 -5.84 -3.66
C THR A 4 10.43 -5.98 -2.22
N LEU A 5 10.12 -5.03 -1.33
CA LEU A 5 10.38 -5.14 0.10
C LEU A 5 9.10 -5.57 0.83
N ILE A 6 9.20 -6.66 1.58
CA ILE A 6 8.12 -7.20 2.40
C ILE A 6 8.28 -6.66 3.82
N VAL A 7 7.25 -5.99 4.34
CA VAL A 7 7.27 -5.31 5.65
C VAL A 7 6.13 -5.84 6.53
N PRO A 8 6.38 -6.85 7.36
CA PRO A 8 5.40 -7.37 8.31
C PRO A 8 5.03 -6.39 9.42
N GLY A 9 3.98 -6.74 10.16
CA GLY A 9 3.55 -6.06 11.39
C GLY A 9 4.04 -6.74 12.67
N LEU A 10 3.33 -6.49 13.77
CA LEU A 10 3.57 -7.10 15.09
C LEU A 10 3.64 -8.64 14.96
N ASN A 11 4.62 -9.25 15.63
CA ASN A 11 4.95 -10.68 15.57
C ASN A 11 5.43 -11.20 14.21
N GLY A 12 5.60 -10.34 13.21
CA GLY A 12 6.13 -10.73 11.90
C GLY A 12 5.09 -11.38 10.99
N SER A 13 5.56 -12.28 10.13
CA SER A 13 4.73 -13.06 9.19
C SER A 13 5.14 -14.51 9.24
N ASP A 14 4.43 -15.27 10.06
CA ASP A 14 4.70 -16.69 10.29
C ASP A 14 4.47 -17.57 9.05
N GLU A 15 4.79 -18.86 9.19
CA GLU A 15 4.57 -19.86 8.15
C GLU A 15 3.11 -19.84 7.65
N GLY A 16 2.96 -19.89 6.32
CA GLY A 16 1.67 -19.83 5.65
C GLY A 16 1.11 -18.42 5.45
N HIS A 17 1.66 -17.38 6.09
CA HIS A 17 1.22 -16.01 5.84
C HIS A 17 1.48 -15.60 4.38
N TRP A 18 0.58 -14.83 3.78
CA TRP A 18 0.70 -14.39 2.39
C TRP A 18 2.04 -13.68 2.10
N GLN A 19 2.53 -12.84 3.01
CA GLN A 19 3.84 -12.18 2.86
C GLN A 19 5.00 -13.19 2.73
N ARG A 20 4.89 -14.39 3.32
CA ARG A 20 5.91 -15.43 3.19
C ARG A 20 5.94 -16.02 1.78
N HIS A 21 4.78 -16.19 1.16
CA HIS A 21 4.70 -16.69 -0.21
C HIS A 21 5.37 -15.75 -1.22
N TRP A 22 5.34 -14.44 -0.98
CA TRP A 22 6.01 -13.47 -1.83
C TRP A 22 7.53 -13.66 -1.85
N LEU A 23 8.12 -13.98 -0.69
CA LEU A 23 9.55 -14.28 -0.57
C LEU A 23 9.93 -15.60 -1.24
N LEU A 24 8.98 -16.54 -1.36
CA LEU A 24 9.20 -17.83 -2.03
C LEU A 24 9.00 -17.73 -3.55
N ASP A 25 8.04 -16.92 -3.99
CA ASP A 25 7.64 -16.79 -5.39
C ASP A 25 8.56 -15.84 -6.19
N ASP A 26 9.12 -14.80 -5.54
CA ASP A 26 9.98 -13.80 -6.18
C ASP A 26 11.39 -13.83 -5.55
N PRO A 27 12.41 -14.39 -6.23
CA PRO A 27 13.80 -14.37 -5.75
C PRO A 27 14.38 -12.96 -5.56
N GLY A 28 13.76 -11.94 -6.17
CA GLY A 28 14.12 -10.54 -6.00
C GLY A 28 13.45 -9.87 -4.79
N ALA A 29 12.43 -10.50 -4.18
CA ALA A 29 11.78 -9.98 -3.00
C ALA A 29 12.65 -10.15 -1.76
N ARG A 30 12.61 -9.17 -0.85
CA ARG A 30 13.40 -9.19 0.39
C ARG A 30 12.54 -8.85 1.59
N LEU A 31 12.72 -9.60 2.66
CA LEU A 31 12.14 -9.28 3.96
C LEU A 31 12.91 -8.11 4.58
N VAL A 32 12.17 -7.13 5.09
CA VAL A 32 12.75 -6.14 6.01
C VAL A 32 12.71 -6.75 7.41
N ASP A 33 13.81 -7.37 7.80
CA ASP A 33 13.91 -8.02 9.10
C ASP A 33 14.00 -6.98 10.22
N GLN A 34 13.31 -7.24 11.33
CA GLN A 34 13.23 -6.33 12.47
C GLN A 34 13.92 -6.95 13.68
N ASP A 35 14.54 -6.10 14.51
CA ASP A 35 15.29 -6.57 15.68
C ASP A 35 14.41 -7.24 16.73
N ASN A 36 13.21 -6.73 16.91
CA ASN A 36 12.24 -7.31 17.82
C ASN A 36 10.83 -7.17 17.26
N TRP A 37 10.31 -8.30 16.78
CA TRP A 37 8.94 -8.42 16.30
C TRP A 37 7.90 -8.36 17.41
N GLN A 38 8.27 -8.77 18.62
CA GLN A 38 7.38 -8.89 19.76
C GLN A 38 7.25 -7.59 20.51
N CYS A 39 8.31 -6.78 20.65
CA CYS A 39 8.28 -5.46 21.30
C CYS A 39 8.68 -4.37 20.31
N PRO A 40 7.79 -3.98 19.37
CA PRO A 40 8.16 -3.13 18.27
C PRO A 40 8.31 -1.67 18.71
N VAL A 41 9.47 -1.09 18.38
CA VAL A 41 9.82 0.31 18.61
C VAL A 41 9.98 0.97 17.26
N LEU A 42 9.29 2.09 17.03
CA LEU A 42 9.25 2.72 15.71
C LEU A 42 10.64 3.12 15.22
N GLU A 43 11.47 3.72 16.06
CA GLU A 43 12.80 4.18 15.68
C GLU A 43 13.68 3.02 15.18
N ASP A 44 13.73 1.93 15.95
CA ASP A 44 14.48 0.71 15.58
C ASP A 44 13.97 0.14 14.24
N TRP A 45 12.64 0.15 14.05
CA TRP A 45 12.02 -0.38 12.84
C TRP A 45 12.25 0.51 11.61
N VAL A 46 12.29 1.82 11.80
CA VAL A 46 12.64 2.80 10.77
C VAL A 46 14.08 2.58 10.34
N ASP A 47 15.02 2.44 11.27
CA ASP A 47 16.43 2.22 10.95
C ASP A 47 16.63 0.96 10.09
N ARG A 48 15.88 -0.12 10.38
CA ARG A 48 15.91 -1.36 9.58
C ARG A 48 15.35 -1.17 8.17
N LEU A 49 14.25 -0.45 8.01
CA LEU A 49 13.68 -0.14 6.71
C LEU A 49 14.59 0.81 5.90
N GLU A 50 15.20 1.80 6.55
CA GLU A 50 16.17 2.70 5.91
C GLU A 50 17.39 1.91 5.44
N ALA A 51 17.95 1.03 6.27
CA ALA A 51 19.05 0.17 5.90
C ALA A 51 18.71 -0.70 4.68
N ALA A 52 17.52 -1.32 4.65
CA ALA A 52 17.07 -2.10 3.49
C ALA A 52 16.97 -1.22 2.22
N LEU A 53 16.37 -0.04 2.32
CA LEU A 53 16.21 0.90 1.20
C LEU A 53 17.57 1.40 0.67
N VAL A 54 18.55 1.64 1.53
CA VAL A 54 19.90 2.09 1.10
C VAL A 54 20.56 1.07 0.18
N THR A 55 20.32 -0.24 0.37
CA THR A 55 20.93 -1.31 -0.43
C THR A 55 20.32 -1.53 -1.81
N VAL A 56 19.21 -0.86 -2.14
CA VAL A 56 18.51 -1.03 -3.41
C VAL A 56 18.46 0.28 -4.21
N GLU A 57 18.34 0.18 -5.52
CA GLU A 57 18.17 1.35 -6.39
C GLU A 57 16.79 1.98 -6.21
N SER A 58 15.76 1.14 -6.15
CA SER A 58 14.38 1.52 -5.87
C SER A 58 13.58 0.32 -5.39
N ALA A 59 12.46 0.57 -4.69
CA ALA A 59 11.63 -0.49 -4.13
C ALA A 59 10.13 -0.24 -4.28
N TYR A 60 9.37 -1.32 -4.47
CA TYR A 60 7.96 -1.38 -4.09
C TYR A 60 7.85 -1.98 -2.70
N ILE A 61 6.99 -1.41 -1.87
CA ILE A 61 6.76 -1.90 -0.52
C ILE A 61 5.45 -2.68 -0.46
N VAL A 62 5.47 -3.80 0.25
CA VAL A 62 4.30 -4.61 0.55
C VAL A 62 4.23 -4.80 2.05
N ALA A 63 3.40 -3.98 2.69
CA ALA A 63 3.31 -3.89 4.14
C ALA A 63 2.00 -4.49 4.67
N HIS A 64 2.06 -4.99 5.90
CA HIS A 64 0.90 -5.51 6.61
C HIS A 64 0.79 -4.92 8.01
N SER A 65 -0.42 -4.60 8.46
CA SER A 65 -0.71 -4.24 9.85
C SER A 65 0.17 -3.09 10.35
N LEU A 66 0.88 -3.27 11.46
CA LEU A 66 1.81 -2.28 12.02
C LEU A 66 2.92 -1.87 11.04
N GLY A 67 3.30 -2.75 10.11
CA GLY A 67 4.24 -2.44 9.03
C GLY A 67 3.75 -1.33 8.11
N CYS A 68 2.43 -1.15 7.95
CA CYS A 68 1.87 -0.04 7.18
C CYS A 68 2.19 1.32 7.83
N LEU A 69 2.15 1.37 9.17
CA LEU A 69 2.44 2.59 9.93
C LEU A 69 3.93 2.91 9.90
N LEU A 70 4.79 1.87 9.95
CA LEU A 70 6.23 2.04 9.71
C LEU A 70 6.48 2.70 8.35
N VAL A 71 5.86 2.18 7.29
CA VAL A 71 6.02 2.72 5.94
C VAL A 71 5.48 4.15 5.83
N ALA A 72 4.35 4.44 6.45
CA ALA A 72 3.79 5.79 6.46
C ALA A 72 4.73 6.81 7.15
N ASN A 73 5.42 6.40 8.21
CA ASN A 73 6.43 7.21 8.91
C ASN A 73 7.70 7.49 8.08
N MET A 74 7.92 6.79 6.95
CA MET A 74 9.04 7.06 6.05
C MET A 74 8.88 8.37 5.27
N THR A 75 7.66 8.92 5.16
CA THR A 75 7.34 10.08 4.33
C THR A 75 8.25 11.30 4.55
N SER A 76 8.67 11.56 5.79
CA SER A 76 9.55 12.69 6.12
C SER A 76 11.05 12.38 5.97
N ARG A 77 11.41 11.15 5.60
CA ARG A 77 12.79 10.67 5.46
C ARG A 77 13.27 10.80 4.02
N ALA A 78 14.55 11.11 3.83
CA ALA A 78 15.16 11.20 2.50
C ALA A 78 15.14 9.86 1.75
N SER A 79 15.20 8.73 2.47
CA SER A 79 15.13 7.38 1.93
C SER A 79 13.79 7.06 1.25
N SER A 80 12.72 7.81 1.54
CA SER A 80 11.41 7.66 0.88
C SER A 80 11.46 7.87 -0.63
N ALA A 81 12.44 8.64 -1.14
CA ALA A 81 12.64 8.84 -2.57
C ALA A 81 12.93 7.54 -3.35
N LYS A 82 13.34 6.47 -2.64
CA LYS A 82 13.54 5.14 -3.24
C LYS A 82 12.25 4.32 -3.36
N ILE A 83 11.17 4.72 -2.67
CA ILE A 83 9.89 4.01 -2.68
C ILE A 83 9.12 4.43 -3.93
N LYS A 84 8.95 3.49 -4.88
CA LYS A 84 8.17 3.68 -6.11
C LYS A 84 6.68 3.55 -5.88
N GLY A 85 6.29 2.83 -4.84
CA GLY A 85 4.93 2.77 -4.36
C GLY A 85 4.78 1.74 -3.24
N ALA A 86 3.71 1.86 -2.45
CA ALA A 86 3.43 0.97 -1.33
C ALA A 86 2.03 0.34 -1.41
N LEU A 87 1.97 -0.99 -1.33
CA LEU A 87 0.75 -1.74 -1.04
C LEU A 87 0.65 -1.89 0.49
N LEU A 88 -0.36 -1.26 1.09
CA LEU A 88 -0.55 -1.16 2.54
C LEU A 88 -1.77 -1.98 2.96
N VAL A 89 -1.55 -3.19 3.45
CA VAL A 89 -2.61 -4.17 3.71
C VAL A 89 -2.98 -4.18 5.18
N ALA A 90 -4.28 -4.08 5.48
CA ALA A 90 -4.86 -4.10 6.82
C ALA A 90 -4.12 -3.19 7.81
N PRO A 91 -3.94 -1.88 7.54
CA PRO A 91 -3.30 -0.97 8.49
C PRO A 91 -4.02 -1.03 9.85
N ALA A 92 -3.25 -0.93 10.94
CA ALA A 92 -3.76 -1.10 12.30
C ALA A 92 -3.76 0.24 13.05
N HIS A 93 -4.89 0.65 13.62
CA HIS A 93 -4.97 1.89 14.40
C HIS A 93 -4.24 1.71 15.74
N LEU A 94 -3.35 2.65 16.09
CA LEU A 94 -2.48 2.51 17.27
C LEU A 94 -3.27 2.33 18.57
N ASP A 95 -4.32 3.14 18.80
CA ASP A 95 -5.15 3.02 20.01
C ASP A 95 -5.74 1.59 20.18
N ARG A 96 -6.09 0.92 19.08
CA ARG A 96 -6.63 -0.46 19.12
C ARG A 96 -5.51 -1.48 19.35
N VAL A 97 -4.37 -1.29 18.68
CA VAL A 97 -3.19 -2.14 18.88
C VAL A 97 -2.72 -2.09 20.33
N GLU A 98 -2.56 -0.89 20.89
CA GLU A 98 -2.11 -0.68 22.28
C GLU A 98 -3.12 -1.20 23.30
N ALA A 99 -4.42 -1.09 23.03
CA ALA A 99 -5.46 -1.67 23.89
C ALA A 99 -5.41 -3.21 23.90
N MET A 100 -5.11 -3.85 22.77
CA MET A 100 -5.02 -5.31 22.66
C MET A 100 -3.67 -5.87 23.10
N HIS A 101 -2.59 -5.09 22.97
CA HIS A 101 -1.20 -5.47 23.25
C HIS A 101 -0.52 -4.42 24.16
N PRO A 102 -1.01 -4.26 25.41
CA PRO A 102 -0.53 -3.19 26.30
C PRO A 102 0.94 -3.36 26.65
N CYS A 103 1.66 -2.23 26.74
CA CYS A 103 3.08 -2.14 27.08
C CYS A 103 4.07 -2.80 26.08
N ILE A 104 3.58 -3.27 24.94
CA ILE A 104 4.37 -4.00 23.96
C ILE A 104 4.79 -3.11 22.78
N VAL A 105 3.85 -2.30 22.28
CA VAL A 105 4.06 -1.49 21.08
C VAL A 105 4.44 -0.06 21.45
N ARG A 106 5.54 0.45 20.87
CA ARG A 106 6.03 1.82 21.07
C ARG A 106 6.17 2.53 19.72
N PHE A 107 5.03 2.86 19.12
CA PHE A 107 4.97 3.47 17.79
C PHE A 107 4.68 4.99 17.80
N GLY A 108 4.45 5.55 18.98
CA GLY A 108 4.22 6.99 19.14
C GLY A 108 2.89 7.43 18.53
N ALA A 109 2.91 8.49 17.71
CA ALA A 109 1.70 9.05 17.13
C ALA A 109 1.31 8.33 15.83
N PHE A 110 0.01 8.17 15.61
CA PHE A 110 -0.50 7.64 14.34
C PHE A 110 -0.15 8.60 13.18
N PRO A 111 0.48 8.13 12.09
CA PRO A 111 0.90 8.99 10.99
C PRO A 111 -0.32 9.49 10.20
N ARG A 112 -0.52 10.81 10.13
CA ARG A 112 -1.67 11.48 9.47
C ARG A 112 -1.28 12.36 8.27
N GLN A 113 -0.03 12.28 7.83
CA GLN A 113 0.47 13.06 6.69
C GLN A 113 0.25 12.31 5.39
N THR A 114 0.02 13.05 4.31
CA THR A 114 0.00 12.52 2.94
C THR A 114 1.35 11.89 2.61
N LEU A 115 1.33 10.70 2.01
CA LEU A 115 2.55 9.95 1.75
C LEU A 115 3.36 10.58 0.60
N ALA A 116 4.69 10.52 0.71
CA ALA A 116 5.61 11.06 -0.30
C ALA A 116 5.72 10.18 -1.57
N PHE A 117 4.97 9.09 -1.62
CA PHE A 117 5.00 8.10 -2.68
C PHE A 117 3.58 7.55 -2.95
N PRO A 118 3.31 7.08 -4.18
CA PRO A 118 2.03 6.46 -4.51
C PRO A 118 1.73 5.25 -3.62
N SER A 119 0.48 5.07 -3.25
CA SER A 119 0.10 4.00 -2.34
C SER A 119 -1.32 3.49 -2.57
N LEU A 120 -1.51 2.22 -2.26
CA LEU A 120 -2.78 1.52 -2.30
C LEU A 120 -3.03 0.88 -0.93
N VAL A 121 -4.05 1.36 -0.23
CA VAL A 121 -4.54 0.78 1.01
C VAL A 121 -5.52 -0.34 0.68
N VAL A 122 -5.34 -1.48 1.32
CA VAL A 122 -6.27 -2.62 1.25
C VAL A 122 -6.76 -2.90 2.66
N GLY A 123 -8.06 -2.98 2.88
CA GLY A 123 -8.59 -3.24 4.22
C GLY A 123 -9.90 -4.03 4.22
N SER A 124 -10.36 -4.33 5.42
CA SER A 124 -11.56 -5.12 5.69
C SER A 124 -12.55 -4.35 6.54
N THR A 125 -13.85 -4.64 6.39
CA THR A 125 -14.91 -4.02 7.19
C THR A 125 -15.08 -4.62 8.59
N ASN A 126 -14.45 -5.76 8.89
CA ASN A 126 -14.50 -6.41 10.20
C ASN A 126 -13.11 -6.71 10.77
N ASP A 127 -12.13 -5.86 10.42
CA ASP A 127 -10.79 -5.92 11.02
C ASP A 127 -10.86 -5.49 12.51
N PRO A 128 -10.38 -6.31 13.47
CA PRO A 128 -10.36 -5.92 14.87
C PRO A 128 -9.44 -4.73 15.18
N TYR A 129 -8.44 -4.48 14.34
CA TYR A 129 -7.42 -3.44 14.54
C TYR A 129 -7.76 -2.11 13.86
N MET A 130 -8.79 -2.04 13.02
CA MET A 130 -9.18 -0.79 12.36
C MET A 130 -10.64 -0.84 11.92
N SER A 131 -11.43 0.17 12.29
CA SER A 131 -12.82 0.27 11.83
C SER A 131 -12.90 0.68 10.35
N PRO A 132 -14.03 0.43 9.65
CA PRO A 132 -14.21 0.89 8.27
C PRO A 132 -14.04 2.41 8.11
N GLU A 133 -14.54 3.18 9.08
CA GLU A 133 -14.43 4.63 9.08
C GLU A 133 -12.98 5.09 9.27
N GLU A 134 -12.26 4.48 10.21
CA GLU A 134 -10.82 4.74 10.42
C GLU A 134 -10.01 4.38 9.17
N LEU A 135 -10.35 3.31 8.48
CA LEU A 135 -9.70 2.88 7.23
C LEU A 135 -9.87 3.91 6.12
N GLU A 136 -11.11 4.37 5.89
CA GLU A 136 -11.40 5.40 4.88
C GLU A 136 -10.71 6.72 5.19
N GLN A 137 -10.77 7.16 6.46
CA GLN A 137 -10.08 8.38 6.91
C GLN A 137 -8.56 8.26 6.76
N THR A 138 -7.99 7.10 7.09
CA THR A 138 -6.55 6.83 6.97
C THR A 138 -6.12 6.88 5.50
N ALA A 139 -6.84 6.20 4.60
CA ALA A 139 -6.53 6.21 3.17
C ALA A 139 -6.61 7.63 2.59
N ALA A 140 -7.65 8.40 2.95
CA ALA A 140 -7.80 9.79 2.53
C ALA A 140 -6.67 10.69 3.05
N SER A 141 -6.31 10.56 4.32
CA SER A 141 -5.21 11.30 4.96
C SER A 141 -3.86 11.01 4.31
N TRP A 142 -3.60 9.74 3.99
CA TRP A 142 -2.39 9.30 3.29
C TRP A 142 -2.37 9.66 1.81
N GLY A 143 -3.51 10.10 1.23
CA GLY A 143 -3.64 10.34 -0.21
C GLY A 143 -3.57 9.05 -1.03
N SER A 144 -3.97 7.93 -0.42
CA SER A 144 -3.91 6.59 -1.03
C SER A 144 -5.19 6.23 -1.75
N ASP A 145 -5.07 5.42 -2.81
CA ASP A 145 -6.21 4.64 -3.29
C ASP A 145 -6.66 3.63 -2.21
N LEU A 146 -7.95 3.28 -2.18
CA LEU A 146 -8.51 2.31 -1.23
C LEU A 146 -9.20 1.15 -1.96
N VAL A 147 -8.89 -0.07 -1.54
CA VAL A 147 -9.60 -1.29 -1.89
C VAL A 147 -10.15 -1.93 -0.61
N ASN A 148 -11.46 -1.96 -0.47
CA ASN A 148 -12.14 -2.63 0.62
C ASN A 148 -12.56 -4.04 0.18
N LEU A 149 -12.10 -5.07 0.90
CA LEU A 149 -12.39 -6.48 0.61
C LEU A 149 -13.67 -7.00 1.29
N GLY A 150 -14.44 -6.12 1.95
CA GLY A 150 -15.57 -6.52 2.77
C GLY A 150 -15.12 -7.23 4.05
N ALA A 151 -15.95 -8.13 4.56
CA ALA A 151 -15.72 -8.81 5.84
C ALA A 151 -14.73 -9.99 5.69
N THR A 152 -13.44 -9.69 5.85
CA THR A 152 -12.29 -10.59 5.61
C THR A 152 -11.28 -10.59 6.75
N GLY A 153 -11.65 -10.02 7.92
CA GLY A 153 -10.81 -9.98 9.12
C GLY A 153 -9.52 -9.20 8.90
N HIS A 154 -8.45 -9.61 9.59
CA HIS A 154 -7.17 -8.90 9.54
C HIS A 154 -6.27 -9.28 8.34
N ILE A 155 -6.85 -9.91 7.30
CA ILE A 155 -6.15 -10.30 6.06
C ILE A 155 -4.86 -11.06 6.37
N ASN A 156 -4.95 -12.04 7.27
CA ASN A 156 -3.85 -12.87 7.72
C ASN A 156 -4.22 -14.36 7.61
N ILE A 157 -3.32 -15.24 8.03
CA ILE A 157 -3.55 -16.69 7.94
C ILE A 157 -4.81 -17.15 8.69
N ALA A 158 -5.06 -16.58 9.88
CA ALA A 158 -6.25 -16.87 10.69
C ALA A 158 -7.55 -16.44 10.00
N ALA A 159 -7.48 -15.42 9.14
CA ALA A 159 -8.58 -14.97 8.30
C ALA A 159 -8.67 -15.72 6.95
N GLY A 160 -7.84 -16.73 6.71
CA GLY A 160 -7.85 -17.55 5.49
C GLY A 160 -6.90 -17.07 4.39
N PHE A 161 -6.04 -16.08 4.66
CA PHE A 161 -5.12 -15.51 3.67
C PHE A 161 -3.76 -16.22 3.69
N GLY A 162 -3.70 -17.33 2.94
CA GLY A 162 -2.49 -18.09 2.59
C GLY A 162 -1.72 -17.43 1.45
N ARG A 163 -1.50 -18.07 0.30
CA ARG A 163 -0.77 -17.43 -0.83
C ARG A 163 -1.40 -16.13 -1.39
N TRP A 164 -2.70 -15.94 -1.23
CA TRP A 164 -3.46 -14.75 -1.64
C TRP A 164 -3.08 -14.14 -3.02
N PRO A 165 -3.50 -14.78 -4.13
CA PRO A 165 -3.20 -14.32 -5.49
C PRO A 165 -3.65 -12.88 -5.81
N GLU A 166 -4.77 -12.44 -5.24
CA GLU A 166 -5.32 -11.10 -5.45
C GLU A 166 -4.37 -10.01 -4.95
N GLY A 167 -3.59 -10.28 -3.89
CA GLY A 167 -2.55 -9.35 -3.40
C GLY A 167 -1.50 -9.03 -4.48
N TYR A 168 -1.08 -10.03 -5.25
CA TYR A 168 -0.13 -9.83 -6.37
C TYR A 168 -0.76 -8.99 -7.48
N ALA A 169 -2.03 -9.23 -7.80
CA ALA A 169 -2.76 -8.45 -8.80
C ALA A 169 -2.90 -6.98 -8.38
N LEU A 170 -3.13 -6.71 -7.09
CA LEU A 170 -3.19 -5.36 -6.54
C LEU A 170 -1.84 -4.64 -6.64
N LEU A 171 -0.71 -5.32 -6.35
CA LEU A 171 0.59 -4.72 -6.58
C LEU A 171 0.87 -4.47 -8.06
N MET A 172 0.46 -5.37 -8.95
CA MET A 172 0.61 -5.16 -10.40
C MET A 172 -0.17 -3.94 -10.88
N ARG A 173 -1.38 -3.73 -10.36
CA ARG A 173 -2.16 -2.50 -10.59
C ARG A 173 -1.41 -1.25 -10.11
N LEU A 174 -0.86 -1.29 -8.89
CA LEU A 174 -0.06 -0.18 -8.34
C LEU A 174 1.16 0.11 -9.23
N LYS A 175 1.93 -0.93 -9.61
CA LYS A 175 3.09 -0.82 -10.52
C LYS A 175 2.74 -0.21 -11.87
N ALA A 176 1.57 -0.55 -12.42
CA ALA A 176 1.11 0.00 -13.70
C ALA A 176 0.79 1.49 -13.59
N ALA A 177 0.14 1.92 -12.50
CA ALA A 177 -0.18 3.32 -12.26
C ALA A 177 1.09 4.19 -12.12
N THR A 178 2.08 3.71 -11.36
CA THR A 178 3.33 4.47 -11.10
C THR A 178 4.33 4.39 -12.25
N GLY A 179 4.32 3.30 -13.02
CA GLY A 179 5.13 3.16 -14.23
C GLY A 179 4.66 4.07 -15.38
N SER A 180 3.35 4.38 -15.43
CA SER A 180 2.78 5.26 -16.45
C SER A 180 3.13 6.74 -16.23
N GLU A 181 3.42 7.18 -15.00
CA GLU A 181 3.84 8.56 -14.70
C GLU A 181 5.29 8.87 -15.10
N LEU A 182 6.13 7.85 -15.27
CA LEU A 182 7.56 8.01 -15.63
C LEU A 182 7.82 8.12 -17.15
N ALA A 183 6.78 8.14 -17.99
CA ALA A 183 6.95 8.44 -19.42
C ALA A 183 7.01 9.97 -19.64
N PRO A 184 8.17 10.55 -20.02
CA PRO A 184 8.20 11.95 -20.39
C PRO A 184 7.52 12.11 -21.74
N GLY A 185 6.36 12.77 -21.75
CA GLY A 185 5.77 13.33 -22.96
C GLY A 185 4.34 12.88 -23.24
N ARG A 186 3.39 13.68 -22.75
CA ARG A 186 2.44 14.42 -23.60
C ARG A 186 1.63 15.37 -22.73
N SER A 187 2.18 16.56 -22.53
CA SER A 187 1.33 17.74 -22.36
C SER A 187 0.50 17.86 -23.64
N GLY A 188 -0.81 17.71 -23.48
CA GLY A 188 -1.76 17.73 -24.57
C GLY A 188 -3.15 17.80 -23.98
N MET A 189 -3.54 19.02 -23.60
CA MET A 189 -4.95 19.41 -23.52
C MET A 189 -5.73 18.70 -24.64
N ARG A 190 -6.74 17.92 -24.27
CA ARG A 190 -7.80 17.59 -25.19
C ARG A 190 -9.11 17.60 -24.43
N GLY A 191 -9.76 18.77 -24.49
CA GLY A 191 -11.16 18.91 -24.15
C GLY A 191 -11.97 17.93 -24.98
N LEU A 192 -12.96 17.32 -24.33
CA LEU A 192 -14.01 16.55 -24.98
C LEU A 192 -14.71 17.45 -26.01
N PRO A 193 -14.87 17.04 -27.28
CA PRO A 193 -15.74 17.75 -28.19
C PRO A 193 -17.21 17.44 -27.83
N PRO A 194 -18.13 18.43 -27.95
CA PRO A 194 -19.55 18.18 -27.76
C PRO A 194 -20.12 17.39 -28.93
N VAL A 195 -21.06 16.50 -28.62
CA VAL A 195 -21.85 15.75 -29.60
C VAL A 195 -22.82 16.72 -30.28
N GLN A 196 -22.58 17.07 -31.54
CA GLN A 196 -23.54 17.80 -32.35
C GLN A 196 -24.38 16.83 -33.19
N GLY A 197 -25.70 16.94 -33.02
CA GLY A 197 -26.70 16.17 -33.73
C GLY A 197 -26.66 16.45 -35.24
N ALA A 198 -26.78 15.38 -36.02
CA ALA A 198 -26.91 15.44 -37.46
C ALA A 198 -28.30 15.99 -37.83
N HIS A 199 -28.33 17.23 -38.30
CA HIS A 199 -29.37 17.73 -39.19
C HIS A 199 -28.70 17.88 -40.57
N LEU A 200 -29.07 17.03 -41.52
CA LEU A 200 -28.81 17.26 -42.94
C LEU A 200 -30.16 17.41 -43.64
N LEU A 201 -30.48 18.67 -43.93
CA LEU A 201 -31.42 19.08 -44.96
C LEU A 201 -30.61 19.43 -46.20
N GLY A 202 -31.14 19.04 -47.36
CA GLY A 202 -30.79 19.61 -48.66
C GLY A 202 -30.40 18.55 -49.70
N ASP A 203 -30.82 18.63 -50.95
CA ASP A 203 -31.96 19.28 -51.58
C ASP A 203 -32.00 18.74 -53.03
N ALA A 204 -33.18 18.79 -53.64
CA ALA A 204 -33.48 18.93 -55.07
C ALA A 204 -32.68 18.16 -56.16
N GLY A 205 -33.41 17.46 -57.06
CA GLY A 205 -32.85 17.06 -58.37
C GLY A 205 -33.70 16.15 -59.26
N THR A 206 -34.76 16.71 -59.84
CA THR A 206 -35.56 16.34 -61.03
C THR A 206 -35.06 15.22 -61.95
N LEU A 207 -35.91 14.19 -62.19
CA LEU A 207 -36.58 13.86 -63.48
C LEU A 207 -37.67 12.80 -63.24
#